data_AF-A0AAU6HHE2-F1
#
_entry.id   AF-A0AAU6HHE2-F1
#
_cell.length_a   1.000
_cell.length_b   1.000
_cell.length_c   1.000
_cell.angle_alpha   90.00
_cell.angle_beta   90.00
_cell.angle_gamma   90.00
#
_symmetry.space_group_name_H-M   'P 1'
#
loop_
_entity.id
_entity.type
_entity.pdbx_description
1 polymer ?
#
loop_
_entity_poly.entity_id
_entity_poly.type
_entity_poly.pdbx_seq_one_letter_code
_entity_poly.pdbx_strand_id
1 'polypeptide(L)'
;MDRSGQWIFERIGRDRRPDRGRAGGQLTAIVDNSGFEVPRPPAWMRWLPLAYVVWVLLLETVTPTPWAVSFLLIALPVTAAYTLGPVAVATVTVFAMVLEGVLAGTPCCTGHNVHQLWENHHVAAYIATGLVGIVGVALAAHRRRQEQQLVRAHSVAEALMRTLLRPVPHQVGQVLAAGLYRSGEVGSMVGGDLFDIRATPAGERALIGDVRGKGLQAVRTVADLLGSFREAAYDQLDLQAVAARMERCLTREAEELPDDELFVTAVLVEYDAVAQQVTIVNHGHIEPVLISRGEVTALTGPPALPLGLGTLDDENPVAYTHPFTHGDVLLLCTDGLIEARDQNGSFYPLLDRLRYRFAGRPAPGPVDVIDFLNTDLPRHTRVFHDDVALLALGPYDVGEP
;
A
#
# COMPACT_ATOMS: atom_id res chain seq x y z
N MET A 1 36.92 21.47 -7.93
CA MET A 1 36.98 21.04 -9.34
C MET A 1 37.78 19.75 -9.34
N ASP A 2 37.32 18.59 -9.77
CA ASP A 2 36.05 18.12 -10.31
C ASP A 2 36.02 16.59 -10.13
N ARG A 3 34.80 16.07 -9.97
CA ARG A 3 34.24 14.71 -10.13
C ARG A 3 35.16 13.53 -10.49
N SER A 4 34.99 12.41 -9.77
CA SER A 4 34.13 11.29 -10.23
C SER A 4 34.33 10.03 -9.37
N GLY A 5 33.32 9.71 -8.56
CA GLY A 5 33.16 8.39 -7.95
C GLY A 5 32.34 7.49 -8.87
N GLN A 6 32.86 6.29 -9.15
CA GLN A 6 32.10 5.16 -9.67
C GLN A 6 32.68 3.88 -9.05
N TRP A 7 31.90 3.26 -8.15
CA TRP A 7 32.17 1.93 -7.63
C TRP A 7 30.87 1.13 -7.61
N ILE A 8 30.95 -0.04 -8.25
CA ILE A 8 30.41 -1.34 -7.80
C ILE A 8 28.88 -1.47 -7.83
N PHE A 9 28.35 -1.86 -9.00
CA PHE A 9 27.19 -2.76 -9.09
C PHE A 9 27.27 -3.56 -10.39
N GLU A 10 28.06 -4.63 -10.40
CA GLU A 10 27.85 -5.69 -11.38
C GLU A 10 28.42 -7.02 -10.89
N ARG A 11 27.60 -8.08 -11.05
CA ARG A 11 27.92 -9.51 -10.98
C ARG A 11 27.69 -10.20 -9.61
N ILE A 12 26.60 -10.98 -9.55
CA ILE A 12 26.38 -12.33 -8.94
C ILE A 12 24.83 -12.51 -8.90
N GLY A 13 24.16 -13.55 -9.40
CA GLY A 13 24.58 -14.76 -10.09
C GLY A 13 23.33 -15.50 -10.66
N ARG A 14 23.52 -16.17 -11.80
CA ARG A 14 22.65 -17.25 -12.30
C ARG A 14 23.05 -18.57 -11.63
N ASP A 15 22.07 -19.45 -11.49
CA ASP A 15 22.17 -20.88 -11.15
C ASP A 15 22.76 -21.25 -9.78
N ARG A 16 21.86 -21.70 -8.88
CA ARG A 16 22.06 -22.84 -7.97
C ARG A 16 20.71 -23.28 -7.40
N ARG A 17 20.32 -24.52 -7.70
CA ARG A 17 19.33 -25.26 -6.88
C ARG A 17 19.91 -25.47 -5.48
N PRO A 18 19.13 -25.37 -4.39
CA PRO A 18 19.53 -25.95 -3.12
C PRO A 18 18.81 -27.27 -2.84
N ASP A 19 19.63 -28.17 -2.33
CA ASP A 19 19.37 -29.47 -1.78
C ASP A 19 18.51 -29.40 -0.50
N ARG A 20 17.79 -30.48 -0.18
CA ARG A 20 16.97 -30.58 1.04
C ARG A 20 17.86 -30.80 2.26
N GLY A 21 18.06 -29.76 3.07
CA GLY A 21 18.69 -29.84 4.38
C GLY A 21 18.11 -28.80 5.34
N ARG A 22 17.56 -29.26 6.48
CA ARG A 22 17.06 -28.42 7.57
C ARG A 22 18.17 -27.50 8.08
N ALA A 23 17.99 -26.19 7.95
CA ALA A 23 18.68 -25.16 8.72
C ALA A 23 17.71 -23.98 8.88
N GLY A 24 17.51 -23.51 10.11
CA GLY A 24 16.60 -22.42 10.46
C GLY A 24 16.97 -21.15 9.72
N GLY A 25 16.09 -20.70 8.83
CA GLY A 25 16.20 -19.40 8.20
C GLY A 25 15.77 -18.32 9.19
N GLN A 26 16.70 -17.46 9.58
CA GLN A 26 16.40 -16.22 10.30
C GLN A 26 15.50 -15.35 9.41
N LEU A 27 14.24 -15.16 9.81
CA LEU A 27 13.37 -14.17 9.19
C LEU A 27 13.76 -12.78 9.68
N THR A 28 14.65 -12.13 8.92
CA THR A 28 14.63 -10.66 8.81
C THR A 28 13.32 -10.27 8.11
N ALA A 29 12.54 -9.39 8.74
CA ALA A 29 11.24 -8.87 8.29
C ALA A 29 11.02 -8.97 6.77
N ILE A 30 10.07 -9.80 6.33
CA ILE A 30 9.68 -9.90 4.93
C ILE A 30 8.83 -8.67 4.62
N VAL A 31 9.47 -7.65 4.05
CA VAL A 31 8.76 -6.58 3.33
C VAL A 31 8.39 -7.14 1.95
N ASP A 32 7.10 -7.14 1.62
CA ASP A 32 6.63 -7.56 0.29
C ASP A 32 7.24 -6.67 -0.82
N ASN A 33 7.52 -7.28 -1.97
CA ASN A 33 8.22 -6.67 -3.12
C ASN A 33 7.31 -6.49 -4.35
N SER A 34 5.99 -6.57 -4.18
CA SER A 34 5.07 -6.17 -5.25
C SER A 34 5.18 -4.66 -5.46
N GLY A 35 5.71 -4.21 -6.60
CA GLY A 35 5.78 -2.78 -6.95
C GLY A 35 4.46 -2.24 -7.52
N PHE A 36 4.25 -0.93 -7.41
CA PHE A 36 3.01 -0.24 -7.83
C PHE A 36 2.73 -0.34 -9.33
N GLU A 37 1.54 -0.83 -9.69
CA GLU A 37 1.00 -0.71 -11.04
C GLU A 37 -0.29 0.11 -11.03
N VAL A 38 -0.36 1.12 -11.90
CA VAL A 38 -1.60 1.90 -12.07
C VAL A 38 -2.71 0.99 -12.59
N PRO A 39 -3.94 1.06 -12.03
CA PRO A 39 -5.09 0.31 -12.53
C PRO A 39 -5.24 0.53 -14.04
N ARG A 40 -5.10 -0.56 -14.81
CA ARG A 40 -5.27 -0.51 -16.27
C ARG A 40 -6.75 -0.64 -16.62
N PRO A 41 -7.25 0.09 -17.64
CA PRO A 41 -8.58 -0.16 -18.14
C PRO A 41 -8.72 -1.63 -18.55
N PRO A 42 -9.90 -2.25 -18.32
CA PRO A 42 -10.09 -3.67 -18.59
C PRO A 42 -9.79 -3.99 -20.06
N ALA A 43 -9.18 -5.16 -20.29
CA ALA A 43 -8.56 -5.49 -21.57
C ALA A 43 -9.51 -5.42 -22.79
N TRP A 44 -10.82 -5.63 -22.57
CA TRP A 44 -11.84 -5.52 -23.61
C TRP A 44 -11.96 -4.09 -24.17
N MET A 45 -11.71 -3.06 -23.36
CA MET A 45 -11.82 -1.66 -23.80
C MET A 45 -10.80 -1.31 -24.89
N ARG A 46 -9.67 -2.03 -24.97
CA ARG A 46 -8.68 -1.83 -26.04
C ARG A 46 -9.24 -2.10 -27.44
N TRP A 47 -10.34 -2.85 -27.53
CA TRP A 47 -11.01 -3.15 -28.79
C TRP A 47 -12.09 -2.13 -29.16
N LEU A 48 -12.41 -1.15 -28.29
CA LEU A 48 -13.39 -0.10 -28.56
C LEU A 48 -13.12 0.67 -29.87
N PRO A 49 -11.88 1.09 -30.18
CA PRO A 49 -11.62 1.77 -31.45
C PRO A 49 -11.94 0.90 -32.67
N LEU A 50 -11.58 -0.39 -32.61
CA LEU A 50 -11.89 -1.34 -33.69
C LEU A 50 -13.39 -1.56 -33.84
N ALA A 51 -14.10 -1.78 -32.73
CA ALA A 51 -15.54 -1.95 -32.71
C ALA A 51 -16.27 -0.70 -33.26
N TYR A 52 -15.76 0.49 -32.94
CA TYR A 52 -16.28 1.76 -33.47
C TYR A 52 -16.13 1.84 -34.99
N VAL A 53 -14.97 1.49 -35.55
CA VAL A 53 -14.77 1.46 -37.01
C VAL A 53 -15.73 0.47 -37.68
N VAL A 54 -15.87 -0.75 -37.14
CA VAL A 54 -16.79 -1.75 -37.68
C VAL A 54 -18.23 -1.23 -37.66
N TRP A 55 -18.63 -0.56 -36.58
CA TRP A 55 -19.96 0.03 -36.47
C TRP A 55 -20.20 1.14 -37.49
N VAL A 56 -19.23 2.04 -37.70
CA VAL A 56 -19.31 3.11 -38.72
C VAL A 56 -19.45 2.50 -40.13
N LEU A 57 -18.65 1.49 -40.46
CA LEU A 57 -18.72 0.82 -41.77
C LEU A 57 -20.07 0.10 -41.98
N LEU A 58 -20.63 -0.54 -40.96
CA LEU A 58 -21.97 -1.13 -41.03
C LEU A 58 -23.04 -0.06 -41.25
N LEU A 59 -22.95 1.07 -40.54
CA LEU A 59 -23.91 2.16 -40.67
C LEU A 59 -23.88 2.78 -42.06
N GLU A 60 -22.70 2.89 -42.67
CA GLU A 60 -22.53 3.36 -44.05
C GLU A 60 -23.25 2.46 -45.07
N THR A 61 -23.28 1.14 -44.87
CA THR A 61 -24.01 0.23 -45.78
C THR A 61 -25.54 0.35 -45.72
N VAL A 62 -26.08 0.87 -44.62
CA VAL A 62 -27.53 0.94 -44.35
C VAL A 62 -28.08 2.35 -44.62
N THR A 63 -27.23 3.38 -44.60
CA THR A 63 -27.68 4.78 -44.67
C THR A 63 -27.87 5.25 -46.12
N PRO A 64 -28.96 5.97 -46.46
CA PRO A 64 -29.17 6.52 -47.79
C PRO A 64 -28.06 7.49 -48.23
N THR A 65 -27.83 7.55 -49.54
CA THR A 65 -26.71 8.21 -50.23
C THR A 65 -26.44 9.71 -49.98
N PRO A 66 -27.37 10.57 -49.50
CA PRO A 66 -27.04 11.98 -49.28
C PRO A 66 -26.21 12.25 -48.01
N TRP A 67 -26.04 11.27 -47.13
CA TRP A 67 -25.47 11.48 -45.78
C TRP A 67 -24.11 10.78 -45.69
N ALA A 68 -23.03 11.56 -45.65
CA ALA A 68 -21.67 11.02 -45.57
C ALA A 68 -21.37 10.49 -44.15
N VAL A 69 -21.70 9.23 -43.86
CA VAL A 69 -21.48 8.61 -42.53
C VAL A 69 -20.02 8.66 -42.05
N SER A 70 -19.06 8.83 -42.97
CA SER A 70 -17.62 8.91 -42.69
C SER A 70 -17.24 10.05 -41.72
N PHE A 71 -18.01 11.13 -41.58
CA PHE A 71 -17.72 12.19 -40.59
C PHE A 71 -17.70 11.66 -39.14
N LEU A 72 -18.35 10.52 -38.85
CA LEU A 72 -18.35 9.91 -37.53
C LEU A 72 -16.96 9.38 -37.14
N LEU A 73 -16.04 9.17 -38.09
CA LEU A 73 -14.67 8.75 -37.79
C LEU A 73 -13.87 9.77 -36.97
N ILE A 74 -14.36 11.03 -36.87
CA ILE A 74 -13.82 12.05 -35.97
C ILE A 74 -13.75 11.61 -34.50
N ALA A 75 -14.64 10.71 -34.04
CA ALA A 75 -14.63 10.23 -32.66
C ALA A 75 -13.58 9.12 -32.43
N LEU A 76 -13.02 8.53 -33.50
CA LEU A 76 -12.09 7.41 -33.39
C LEU A 76 -10.81 7.77 -32.59
N PRO A 77 -10.13 8.92 -32.83
CA PRO A 77 -8.99 9.32 -32.01
C PRO A 77 -9.33 9.49 -30.53
N VAL A 78 -10.56 9.89 -30.19
CA VAL A 78 -10.99 10.07 -28.78
C VAL A 78 -11.10 8.71 -28.09
N THR A 79 -11.72 7.73 -28.74
CA THR A 79 -11.83 6.36 -28.19
C THR A 79 -10.45 5.70 -28.03
N ALA A 80 -9.54 5.95 -28.98
CA ALA A 80 -8.15 5.51 -28.90
C ALA A 80 -7.40 6.25 -27.80
N ALA A 81 -7.65 7.55 -27.61
CA ALA A 81 -6.99 8.35 -26.58
C ALA A 81 -7.28 7.79 -25.20
N TYR A 82 -8.49 7.35 -24.91
CA TYR A 82 -8.83 6.76 -23.60
C TYR A 82 -8.08 5.45 -23.30
N THR A 83 -7.82 4.62 -24.31
CA THR A 83 -7.41 3.23 -24.12
C THR A 83 -5.96 2.92 -24.53
N LEU A 84 -5.38 3.74 -25.39
CA LEU A 84 -4.07 3.51 -26.01
C LEU A 84 -3.08 4.65 -25.71
N GLY A 85 -1.79 4.39 -25.96
CA GLY A 85 -0.73 5.39 -25.79
C GLY A 85 -0.73 6.46 -26.91
N PRO A 86 -0.05 7.60 -26.70
CA PRO A 86 -0.08 8.74 -27.63
C PRO A 86 0.36 8.39 -29.06
N VAL A 87 1.37 7.52 -29.22
CA VAL A 87 1.82 7.04 -30.54
C VAL A 87 0.71 6.25 -31.25
N ALA A 88 -0.02 5.42 -30.52
CA ALA A 88 -1.13 4.64 -31.08
C ALA A 88 -2.31 5.54 -31.48
N VAL A 89 -2.62 6.58 -30.69
CA VAL A 89 -3.63 7.58 -31.05
C VAL A 89 -3.27 8.30 -32.35
N ALA A 90 -2.00 8.69 -32.51
CA ALA A 90 -1.52 9.30 -33.74
C ALA A 90 -1.69 8.35 -34.94
N THR A 91 -1.33 7.06 -34.79
CA THR A 91 -1.52 6.07 -35.86
C THR A 91 -2.99 5.85 -36.21
N VAL A 92 -3.87 5.81 -35.20
CA VAL A 92 -5.32 5.64 -35.40
C VAL A 92 -5.93 6.88 -36.06
N THR A 93 -5.45 8.08 -35.73
CA THR A 93 -5.88 9.33 -36.38
C THR A 93 -5.51 9.34 -37.85
N VAL A 94 -4.26 8.98 -38.19
CA VAL A 94 -3.83 8.88 -39.59
C VAL A 94 -4.66 7.83 -40.33
N PHE A 95 -4.92 6.68 -39.70
CA PHE A 95 -5.81 5.67 -40.26
C PHE A 95 -7.23 6.19 -40.50
N ALA A 96 -7.81 6.93 -39.55
CA ALA A 96 -9.13 7.54 -39.70
C ALA A 96 -9.17 8.49 -40.92
N MET A 97 -8.20 9.39 -41.04
CA MET A 97 -8.13 10.34 -42.15
C MET A 97 -7.93 9.63 -43.50
N VAL A 98 -7.09 8.60 -43.55
CA VAL A 98 -6.91 7.78 -44.77
C VAL A 98 -8.20 7.05 -45.11
N LEU A 99 -8.89 6.47 -44.13
CA LEU A 99 -10.16 5.77 -44.34
C LEU A 99 -11.25 6.73 -44.82
N GLU A 100 -11.40 7.90 -44.19
CA GLU A 100 -12.30 8.97 -44.66
C GLU A 100 -12.00 9.35 -46.12
N GLY A 101 -10.71 9.51 -46.46
CA GLY A 101 -10.26 9.81 -47.81
C GLY A 101 -10.55 8.70 -48.82
N VAL A 102 -10.35 7.44 -48.44
CA VAL A 102 -10.70 6.28 -49.27
C VAL A 102 -12.21 6.26 -49.49
N LEU A 103 -13.03 6.36 -48.44
CA LEU A 103 -14.49 6.35 -48.55
C LEU A 103 -15.03 7.50 -49.42
N ALA A 104 -14.42 8.69 -49.33
CA ALA A 104 -14.75 9.82 -50.19
C ALA A 104 -14.26 9.67 -51.65
N GLY A 105 -13.23 8.85 -51.89
CA GLY A 105 -12.59 8.67 -53.20
C GLY A 105 -12.94 7.39 -53.94
N THR A 106 -13.43 6.34 -53.26
CA THR A 106 -13.75 5.04 -53.88
C THR A 106 -15.20 5.00 -54.33
N PRO A 107 -15.48 4.81 -55.64
CA PRO A 107 -16.84 4.72 -56.17
C PRO A 107 -17.56 3.39 -55.86
N CYS A 108 -16.99 2.50 -55.03
CA CYS A 108 -17.28 1.07 -55.07
C CYS A 108 -18.69 0.64 -54.65
N CYS A 109 -19.55 1.55 -54.20
CA CYS A 109 -20.99 1.28 -54.08
C CYS A 109 -21.92 2.42 -54.57
N THR A 110 -21.39 3.57 -55.02
CA THR A 110 -22.20 4.77 -55.29
C THR A 110 -21.88 5.50 -56.60
N GLY A 111 -20.82 5.13 -57.34
CA GLY A 111 -20.56 5.67 -58.69
C GLY A 111 -20.18 7.16 -58.78
N HIS A 112 -19.56 7.74 -57.75
CA HIS A 112 -19.16 9.15 -57.73
C HIS A 112 -17.67 9.38 -58.10
N ASN A 113 -17.37 10.54 -58.67
CA ASN A 113 -16.04 10.93 -59.20
C ASN A 113 -15.05 11.39 -58.10
N VAL A 114 -13.75 11.24 -58.37
CA VAL A 114 -12.60 11.65 -57.53
C VAL A 114 -12.58 13.14 -57.12
N HIS A 115 -13.40 13.99 -57.74
CA HIS A 115 -13.49 15.42 -57.44
C HIS A 115 -14.15 15.75 -56.08
N GLN A 116 -14.81 14.78 -55.42
CA GLN A 116 -15.45 15.01 -54.11
C GLN A 116 -14.47 15.04 -52.93
N LEU A 117 -13.24 14.54 -53.10
CA LEU A 117 -12.17 14.63 -52.08
C LEU A 117 -11.90 16.07 -51.62
N TRP A 118 -12.21 17.05 -52.49
CA TRP A 118 -11.95 18.47 -52.29
C TRP A 118 -13.23 19.29 -52.09
N GLU A 119 -14.39 18.65 -51.94
CA GLU A 119 -15.60 19.37 -51.53
C GLU A 119 -15.44 19.91 -50.10
N ASN A 120 -15.96 21.13 -49.86
CA ASN A 120 -15.77 21.86 -48.61
C ASN A 120 -16.12 21.04 -47.35
N HIS A 121 -17.12 20.15 -47.44
CA HIS A 121 -17.54 19.29 -46.33
C HIS A 121 -16.49 18.23 -45.96
N HIS A 122 -15.88 17.57 -46.93
CA HIS A 122 -14.84 16.55 -46.69
C HIS A 122 -13.54 17.17 -46.18
N VAL A 123 -13.14 18.32 -46.75
CA VAL A 123 -11.98 19.08 -46.26
C VAL A 123 -12.19 19.51 -44.80
N ALA A 124 -13.38 19.99 -44.45
CA ALA A 124 -13.71 20.32 -43.07
C ALA A 124 -13.65 19.09 -42.14
N ALA A 125 -14.12 17.93 -42.60
CA ALA A 125 -14.04 16.68 -41.84
C ALA A 125 -12.60 16.25 -41.59
N TYR A 126 -11.72 16.23 -42.60
CA TYR A 126 -10.30 15.88 -42.41
C TYR A 126 -9.59 16.82 -41.44
N ILE A 127 -9.86 18.13 -41.55
CA ILE A 127 -9.29 19.13 -40.64
C ILE A 127 -9.78 18.88 -39.21
N ALA A 128 -11.08 18.61 -39.05
CA ALA A 128 -11.68 18.34 -37.75
C ALA A 128 -11.11 17.04 -37.13
N THR A 129 -11.02 15.95 -37.89
CA THR A 129 -10.40 14.68 -37.46
C THR A 129 -8.93 14.86 -37.11
N GLY A 130 -8.17 15.63 -37.89
CA GLY A 130 -6.78 15.97 -37.57
C GLY A 130 -6.66 16.75 -36.25
N LEU A 131 -7.52 17.76 -36.05
CA LEU A 131 -7.52 18.59 -34.84
C LEU A 131 -7.90 17.75 -33.60
N VAL A 132 -8.96 16.94 -33.71
CA VAL A 132 -9.37 16.02 -32.64
C VAL A 132 -8.28 14.98 -32.36
N GLY A 133 -7.58 14.51 -33.39
CA GLY A 133 -6.42 13.63 -33.22
C GLY A 133 -5.26 14.27 -32.46
N ILE A 134 -4.92 15.53 -32.77
CA ILE A 134 -3.89 16.29 -32.04
C ILE A 134 -4.29 16.43 -30.56
N VAL A 135 -5.53 16.80 -30.27
CA VAL A 135 -6.06 16.88 -28.89
C VAL A 135 -6.02 15.50 -28.22
N GLY A 136 -6.42 14.43 -28.92
CA GLY A 136 -6.38 13.06 -28.42
C GLY A 136 -4.97 12.60 -28.06
N VAL A 137 -3.97 12.92 -28.88
CA VAL A 137 -2.55 12.66 -28.58
C VAL A 137 -2.10 13.43 -27.35
N ALA A 138 -2.48 14.71 -27.23
CA ALA A 138 -2.15 15.53 -26.07
C ALA A 138 -2.77 14.98 -24.78
N LEU A 139 -4.04 14.56 -24.80
CA LEU A 139 -4.73 13.93 -23.67
C LEU A 139 -4.09 12.59 -23.29
N ALA A 140 -3.77 11.74 -24.27
CA ALA A 140 -3.08 10.47 -24.01
C ALA A 140 -1.66 10.67 -23.45
N ALA A 141 -0.96 11.70 -23.91
CA ALA A 141 0.35 12.07 -23.37
C ALA A 141 0.23 12.62 -21.93
N HIS A 142 -0.78 13.44 -21.65
CA HIS A 142 -1.04 13.97 -20.31
C HIS A 142 -1.38 12.85 -19.32
N ARG A 143 -2.31 11.96 -19.68
CA ARG A 143 -2.65 10.78 -18.88
C ARG A 143 -1.41 9.95 -18.58
N ARG A 144 -0.61 9.61 -19.59
CA ARG A 144 0.60 8.80 -19.41
C ARG A 144 1.64 9.48 -18.50
N ARG A 145 1.74 10.81 -18.53
CA ARG A 145 2.60 11.56 -17.60
C ARG A 145 2.07 11.51 -16.17
N GLN A 146 0.75 11.65 -15.97
CA GLN A 146 0.13 11.52 -14.65
C GLN A 146 0.31 10.11 -14.08
N GLU A 147 0.07 9.07 -14.89
CA GLU A 147 0.31 7.67 -14.51
C GLU A 147 1.77 7.46 -14.07
N GLN A 148 2.73 8.02 -14.81
CA GLN A 148 4.16 7.94 -14.46
C GLN A 148 4.52 8.73 -13.19
N GLN A 149 3.89 9.88 -12.96
CA GLN A 149 4.09 10.67 -11.74
C GLN A 149 3.57 9.92 -10.52
N LEU A 150 2.39 9.30 -10.63
CA LEU A 150 1.82 8.46 -9.58
C LEU A 150 2.75 7.28 -9.24
N VAL A 151 3.20 6.52 -10.23
CA VAL A 151 4.15 5.41 -10.02
C VAL A 151 5.45 5.89 -9.35
N ARG A 152 5.99 7.03 -9.75
CA ARG A 152 7.20 7.60 -9.13
C ARG A 152 6.96 8.00 -7.69
N ALA A 153 5.92 8.78 -7.41
CA ALA A 153 5.58 9.20 -6.06
C ALA A 153 5.39 7.98 -5.15
N HIS A 154 4.71 6.95 -5.67
CA HIS A 154 4.50 5.68 -4.98
C HIS A 154 5.81 4.95 -4.66
N SER A 155 6.69 4.81 -5.66
CA SER A 155 7.98 4.13 -5.48
C SER A 155 8.89 4.84 -4.49
N VAL A 156 8.81 6.18 -4.41
CA VAL A 156 9.58 6.97 -3.44
C VAL A 156 9.04 6.76 -2.03
N ALA A 157 7.72 6.82 -1.87
CA ALA A 157 7.07 6.60 -0.58
C ALA A 157 7.30 5.17 -0.06
N GLU A 158 7.23 4.18 -0.95
CA GLU A 158 7.62 2.79 -0.68
C GLU A 158 9.08 2.68 -0.19
N ALA A 159 10.01 3.34 -0.89
CA ALA A 159 11.42 3.35 -0.50
C ALA A 159 11.64 4.04 0.86
N LEU A 160 10.92 5.14 1.13
CA LEU A 160 10.95 5.83 2.41
C LEU A 160 10.43 4.93 3.53
N MET A 161 9.28 4.28 3.36
CA MET A 161 8.74 3.35 4.36
C MET A 161 9.70 2.21 4.68
N ARG A 162 10.39 1.63 3.68
CA ARG A 162 11.46 0.63 3.93
C ARG A 162 12.62 1.16 4.77
N THR A 163 12.93 2.45 4.67
CA THR A 163 13.99 3.06 5.49
C THR A 163 13.51 3.45 6.89
N LEU A 164 12.23 3.78 7.04
CA LEU A 164 11.61 4.15 8.30
C LEU A 164 11.33 2.91 9.16
N LEU A 165 10.73 1.87 8.58
CA LEU A 165 10.45 0.59 9.21
C LEU A 165 11.71 -0.29 9.15
N ARG A 166 12.54 -0.15 10.18
CA ARG A 166 13.78 -0.94 10.28
C ARG A 166 13.44 -2.42 10.49
N PRO A 167 14.23 -3.35 9.93
CA PRO A 167 14.09 -4.76 10.26
C PRO A 167 14.18 -4.95 11.77
N VAL A 168 13.19 -5.64 12.35
CA VAL A 168 13.15 -5.95 13.77
C VAL A 168 14.29 -6.93 14.09
N PRO A 169 15.25 -6.56 14.97
CA PRO A 169 16.25 -7.50 15.43
C PRO A 169 15.59 -8.68 16.15
N HIS A 170 16.12 -9.89 15.98
CA HIS A 170 15.58 -11.08 16.66
C HIS A 170 15.57 -10.94 18.18
N GLN A 171 16.51 -10.17 18.72
CA GLN A 171 16.61 -9.85 20.14
C GLN A 171 16.88 -8.36 20.29
N VAL A 172 16.13 -7.72 21.19
CA VAL A 172 16.31 -6.33 21.62
C VAL A 172 16.37 -6.35 23.14
N GLY A 173 17.55 -6.14 23.71
CA GLY A 173 17.74 -6.25 25.17
C GLY A 173 17.33 -7.65 25.68
N GLN A 174 16.40 -7.68 26.63
CA GLN A 174 15.83 -8.90 27.23
C GLN A 174 14.54 -9.38 26.55
N VAL A 175 14.25 -8.91 25.33
CA VAL A 175 13.06 -9.31 24.58
C VAL A 175 13.46 -9.96 23.25
N LEU A 176 12.90 -11.13 22.98
CA LEU A 176 12.84 -11.71 21.64
C LEU A 176 11.76 -10.99 20.85
N ALA A 177 12.07 -10.59 19.62
CA ALA A 177 11.16 -9.85 18.77
C ALA A 177 11.10 -10.43 17.36
N ALA A 178 9.92 -10.38 16.76
CA ALA A 178 9.69 -10.71 15.36
C ALA A 178 8.65 -9.74 14.79
N GLY A 179 8.93 -9.20 13.61
CA GLY A 179 8.04 -8.25 12.95
C GLY A 179 7.73 -8.64 11.50
N LEU A 180 6.54 -8.29 11.05
CA LEU A 180 6.10 -8.46 9.66
C LEU A 180 5.40 -7.19 9.21
N TYR A 181 5.71 -6.74 7.99
CA TYR A 181 4.96 -5.69 7.32
C TYR A 181 4.55 -6.18 5.94
N ARG A 182 3.25 -6.17 5.66
CA ARG A 182 2.69 -6.52 4.35
C ARG A 182 1.85 -5.36 3.87
N SER A 183 2.11 -4.93 2.64
CA SER A 183 1.31 -3.89 2.01
C SER A 183 -0.02 -4.45 1.51
N GLY A 184 -1.09 -3.67 1.67
CA GLY A 184 -2.46 -4.07 1.35
C GLY A 184 -2.75 -4.10 -0.14
N GLU A 185 -2.63 -2.97 -0.82
CA GLU A 185 -2.85 -2.97 -2.26
C GLU A 185 -1.63 -3.59 -2.97
N VAL A 186 -1.85 -4.50 -3.92
CA VAL A 186 -0.75 -5.05 -4.75
C VAL A 186 -0.02 -3.88 -5.40
N GLY A 187 1.21 -3.67 -4.95
CA GLY A 187 2.01 -2.56 -5.42
C GLY A 187 2.00 -1.31 -4.56
N SER A 188 1.29 -1.27 -3.44
CA SER A 188 0.96 -0.04 -2.75
C SER A 188 1.60 0.11 -1.34
N MET A 189 2.92 0.21 -1.19
CA MET A 189 3.51 0.40 0.17
C MET A 189 3.38 1.84 0.71
N VAL A 190 2.19 2.43 0.63
CA VAL A 190 1.94 3.80 1.09
C VAL A 190 0.70 3.82 1.98
N GLY A 191 0.75 3.04 3.05
CA GLY A 191 -0.20 3.13 4.16
C GLY A 191 0.40 3.80 5.40
N GLY A 192 -0.45 3.90 6.41
CA GLY A 192 -0.19 4.58 7.69
C GLY A 192 0.40 3.68 8.77
N ASP A 193 0.51 2.39 8.51
CA ASP A 193 1.01 1.39 9.46
C ASP A 193 2.47 1.62 9.86
N LEU A 194 2.74 1.63 11.17
CA LEU A 194 4.06 1.84 11.74
C LEU A 194 4.34 0.92 12.92
N PHE A 195 5.60 0.53 13.09
CA PHE A 195 6.08 -0.09 14.32
C PHE A 195 7.58 0.15 14.55
N ASP A 196 8.00 0.06 15.81
CA ASP A 196 9.42 0.05 16.21
C ASP A 196 9.57 -0.63 17.58
N ILE A 197 10.78 -1.07 17.90
CA ILE A 197 11.14 -1.60 19.23
C ILE A 197 12.57 -1.19 19.58
N ARG A 198 12.78 -0.77 20.83
CA ARG A 198 14.05 -0.28 21.36
C ARG A 198 14.31 -0.78 22.77
N ALA A 199 15.55 -1.19 23.01
CA ALA A 199 16.07 -1.31 24.38
C ALA A 199 16.42 0.09 24.88
N THR A 200 15.91 0.48 26.04
CA THR A 200 16.13 1.79 26.64
C THR A 200 16.56 1.63 28.09
N PRO A 201 17.07 2.70 28.76
CA PRO A 201 17.41 2.64 30.17
C PRO A 201 16.23 2.32 31.10
N ALA A 202 14.99 2.58 30.66
CA ALA A 202 13.77 2.33 31.43
C ALA A 202 13.17 0.93 31.17
N GLY A 203 13.65 0.21 30.16
CA GLY A 203 13.13 -1.09 29.73
C GLY A 203 13.07 -1.21 28.21
N GLU A 204 12.63 -2.36 27.71
CA GLU A 204 12.38 -2.55 26.29
C GLU A 204 11.02 -1.96 25.90
N ARG A 205 11.03 -0.96 25.01
CA ARG A 205 9.83 -0.25 24.56
C ARG A 205 9.50 -0.56 23.12
N ALA A 206 8.24 -0.82 22.84
CA ALA A 206 7.72 -1.04 21.51
C ALA A 206 6.55 -0.09 21.21
N LEU A 207 6.36 0.17 19.92
CA LEU A 207 5.28 0.96 19.36
C LEU A 207 4.71 0.19 18.17
N ILE A 208 3.39 0.12 18.06
CA ILE A 208 2.67 -0.16 16.82
C ILE A 208 1.56 0.88 16.66
N GLY A 209 1.20 1.22 15.44
CA GLY A 209 0.04 2.05 15.18
C GLY A 209 -0.31 2.14 13.71
N ASP A 210 -1.44 2.79 13.45
CA ASP A 210 -1.92 3.13 12.12
C ASP A 210 -2.32 4.61 12.07
N VAL A 211 -1.74 5.32 11.10
CA VAL A 211 -2.03 6.72 10.81
C VAL A 211 -3.27 6.80 9.92
N ARG A 212 -4.26 7.57 10.37
CA ARG A 212 -5.44 7.84 9.55
C ARG A 212 -5.05 8.61 8.29
N GLY A 213 -5.28 7.98 7.15
CA GLY A 213 -5.00 8.54 5.83
C GLY A 213 -4.17 7.59 5.00
N LYS A 214 -3.99 7.92 3.72
CA LYS A 214 -3.16 7.15 2.80
C LYS A 214 -2.32 8.09 1.97
N GLY A 215 -1.29 7.57 1.31
CA GLY A 215 -0.44 8.40 0.46
C GLY A 215 0.72 9.04 1.21
N LEU A 216 1.37 10.01 0.54
CA LEU A 216 2.64 10.58 0.98
C LEU A 216 2.54 11.33 2.32
N GLN A 217 1.37 11.86 2.65
CA GLN A 217 1.14 12.57 3.91
C GLN A 217 1.20 11.62 5.10
N ALA A 218 0.56 10.45 5.01
CA ALA A 218 0.64 9.42 6.05
C ALA A 218 2.10 9.00 6.30
N VAL A 219 2.90 8.84 5.22
CA VAL A 219 4.34 8.50 5.34
C VAL A 219 5.13 9.57 6.07
N ARG A 220 4.81 10.86 5.89
CA ARG A 220 5.45 11.96 6.64
C ARG A 220 5.12 11.85 8.13
N THR A 221 3.84 11.70 8.47
CA THR A 221 3.39 11.55 9.86
C THR A 221 4.01 10.32 10.53
N VAL A 222 4.11 9.18 9.82
CA VAL A 222 4.84 8.00 10.29
C VAL A 222 6.29 8.33 10.59
N ALA A 223 6.98 9.06 9.71
CA ALA A 223 8.37 9.45 9.93
C ALA A 223 8.54 10.32 11.17
N ASP A 224 7.67 11.31 11.35
CA ASP A 224 7.69 12.25 12.46
C ASP A 224 7.35 11.56 13.80
N LEU A 225 6.35 10.68 13.80
CA LEU A 225 6.01 9.87 14.98
C LEU A 225 7.10 8.89 15.37
N LEU A 226 7.66 8.15 14.40
CA LEU A 226 8.78 7.26 14.68
C LEU A 226 9.97 8.06 15.20
N GLY A 227 10.26 9.24 14.63
CA GLY A 227 11.28 10.16 15.15
C GLY A 227 11.03 10.55 16.61
N SER A 228 9.81 10.99 16.91
CA SER A 228 9.38 11.39 18.26
C SER A 228 9.47 10.24 19.27
N PHE A 229 8.97 9.06 18.90
CA PHE A 229 9.06 7.84 19.73
C PHE A 229 10.52 7.48 20.00
N ARG A 230 11.38 7.50 18.97
CA ARG A 230 12.80 7.12 19.10
C ARG A 230 13.58 8.04 20.02
N GLU A 231 13.28 9.33 20.04
CA GLU A 231 13.84 10.29 20.99
C GLU A 231 13.26 10.02 22.40
N ALA A 232 11.93 10.09 22.51
CA ALA A 232 11.23 10.04 23.78
C ALA A 232 11.44 8.72 24.53
N ALA A 233 11.57 7.60 23.81
CA ALA A 233 11.80 6.29 24.40
C ALA A 233 13.12 6.23 25.21
N TYR A 234 14.13 7.03 24.89
CA TYR A 234 15.37 7.11 25.66
C TYR A 234 15.34 8.17 26.76
N ASP A 235 14.64 9.28 26.53
CA ASP A 235 14.69 10.45 27.41
C ASP A 235 13.65 10.42 28.53
N GLN A 236 12.51 9.75 28.33
CA GLN A 236 11.41 9.73 29.28
C GLN A 236 11.46 8.50 30.19
N LEU A 237 11.10 8.68 31.46
CA LEU A 237 11.11 7.58 32.45
C LEU A 237 9.90 6.66 32.32
N ASP A 238 8.71 7.19 32.03
CA ASP A 238 7.47 6.43 31.91
C ASP A 238 6.91 6.46 30.49
N LEU A 239 6.07 5.46 30.19
CA LEU A 239 5.48 5.27 28.87
C LEU A 239 4.43 6.33 28.51
N GLN A 240 3.75 6.90 29.51
CA GLN A 240 2.76 7.97 29.32
C GLN A 240 3.43 9.28 28.87
N ALA A 241 4.62 9.60 29.38
CA ALA A 241 5.41 10.75 28.96
C ALA A 241 5.96 10.57 27.54
N VAL A 242 6.28 9.34 27.13
CA VAL A 242 6.59 9.01 25.72
C VAL A 242 5.38 9.33 24.84
N ALA A 243 4.21 8.83 25.20
CA ALA A 243 2.97 9.12 24.47
C ALA A 243 2.65 10.62 24.41
N ALA A 244 2.81 11.35 25.53
CA ALA A 244 2.60 12.80 25.56
C ALA A 244 3.59 13.57 24.65
N ARG A 245 4.81 13.05 24.46
CA ARG A 245 5.79 13.63 23.52
C ARG A 245 5.37 13.39 22.07
N MET A 246 4.82 12.22 21.77
CA MET A 246 4.23 11.89 20.47
C MET A 246 2.99 12.74 20.18
N GLU A 247 2.09 12.91 21.15
CA GLU A 247 0.91 13.78 21.07
C GLU A 247 1.32 15.21 20.67
N ARG A 248 2.28 15.81 21.39
CA ARG A 248 2.83 17.14 21.06
C ARG A 248 3.49 17.22 19.68
N CYS A 249 3.93 16.10 19.12
CA CYS A 249 4.44 16.06 17.76
C CYS A 249 3.30 16.23 16.76
N LEU A 250 2.23 15.44 16.91
CA LEU A 250 1.06 15.50 16.03
C LEU A 250 0.30 16.81 16.17
N THR A 251 0.14 17.36 17.37
CA THR A 251 -0.53 18.66 17.55
C THR A 251 0.17 19.76 16.75
N ARG A 252 1.52 19.78 16.76
CA ARG A 252 2.30 20.75 15.96
C ARG A 252 2.15 20.51 14.46
N GLU A 253 2.12 19.25 14.04
CA GLU A 253 1.91 18.90 12.63
C GLU A 253 0.52 19.31 12.13
N ALA A 254 -0.52 19.11 12.95
CA ALA A 254 -1.89 19.50 12.65
C ALA A 254 -2.05 21.03 12.52
N GLU A 255 -1.34 21.82 13.32
CA GLU A 255 -1.32 23.29 13.20
C GLU A 255 -0.76 23.78 11.85
N GLU A 256 0.18 23.03 11.25
CA GLU A 256 0.75 23.34 9.94
C GLU A 256 -0.14 22.92 8.77
N LEU A 257 -1.12 22.03 9.01
CA LEU A 257 -1.97 21.40 8.00
C LEU A 257 -3.47 21.48 8.39
N PRO A 258 -4.09 22.68 8.32
CA PRO A 258 -5.38 22.95 8.96
C PRO A 258 -6.60 22.21 8.41
N ASP A 259 -6.49 21.56 7.24
CA ASP A 259 -7.62 20.93 6.54
C ASP A 259 -7.69 19.39 6.73
N ASP A 260 -6.76 18.78 7.47
CA ASP A 260 -6.78 17.35 7.75
C ASP A 260 -6.90 17.05 9.25
N GLU A 261 -7.94 16.29 9.62
CA GLU A 261 -8.05 15.66 10.93
C GLU A 261 -7.00 14.54 11.04
N LEU A 262 -5.79 14.93 11.45
CA LEU A 262 -4.65 14.05 11.67
C LEU A 262 -4.77 13.33 13.01
N PHE A 263 -4.98 12.01 12.98
CA PHE A 263 -4.92 11.19 14.17
C PHE A 263 -4.29 9.84 13.89
N VAL A 264 -3.77 9.22 14.95
CA VAL A 264 -3.06 7.94 14.87
C VAL A 264 -3.54 7.04 15.98
N THR A 265 -4.03 5.86 15.61
CA THR A 265 -4.30 4.82 16.61
C THR A 265 -2.97 4.14 16.92
N ALA A 266 -2.61 4.02 18.20
CA ALA A 266 -1.33 3.40 18.56
C ALA A 266 -1.40 2.61 19.87
N VAL A 267 -0.56 1.59 19.99
CA VAL A 267 -0.22 0.97 21.27
C VAL A 267 1.25 1.15 21.55
N LEU A 268 1.55 1.69 22.74
CA LEU A 268 2.87 1.67 23.31
C LEU A 268 2.96 0.55 24.34
N VAL A 269 4.10 -0.14 24.34
CA VAL A 269 4.39 -1.24 25.24
C VAL A 269 5.77 -1.03 25.87
N GLU A 270 5.90 -1.30 27.16
CA GLU A 270 7.17 -1.34 27.89
C GLU A 270 7.29 -2.64 28.66
N TYR A 271 8.38 -3.37 28.46
CA TYR A 271 8.71 -4.55 29.24
C TYR A 271 9.71 -4.19 30.34
N ASP A 272 9.34 -4.53 31.58
CA ASP A 272 10.24 -4.50 32.72
C ASP A 272 10.69 -5.93 33.05
N ALA A 273 11.94 -6.23 32.72
CA ALA A 273 12.55 -7.54 32.96
C ALA A 273 12.72 -7.88 34.45
N VAL A 274 12.86 -6.88 35.32
CA VAL A 274 13.03 -7.07 36.77
C VAL A 274 11.70 -7.43 37.41
N ALA A 275 10.65 -6.69 37.06
CA ALA A 275 9.30 -6.95 37.56
C ALA A 275 8.58 -8.08 36.81
N GLN A 276 9.13 -8.54 35.67
CA GLN A 276 8.53 -9.52 34.76
C GLN A 276 7.08 -9.16 34.39
N GLN A 277 6.89 -7.91 34.01
CA GLN A 277 5.60 -7.37 33.64
C GLN A 277 5.72 -6.51 32.39
N VAL A 278 4.60 -6.39 31.68
CA VAL A 278 4.45 -5.49 30.56
C VAL A 278 3.50 -4.37 30.93
N THR A 279 3.89 -3.13 30.67
CA THR A 279 3.08 -1.92 30.79
C THR A 279 2.61 -1.53 29.41
N ILE A 280 1.32 -1.23 29.27
CA ILE A 280 0.67 -0.93 28.00
C ILE A 280 -0.07 0.40 28.12
N VAL A 281 0.06 1.24 27.09
CA VAL A 281 -0.77 2.43 26.88
C VAL A 281 -1.39 2.31 25.49
N ASN A 282 -2.71 2.14 25.44
CA ASN A 282 -3.45 1.98 24.19
C ASN A 282 -4.22 3.28 23.86
N HIS A 283 -3.87 3.91 22.74
CA HIS A 283 -4.50 5.10 22.17
C HIS A 283 -5.51 4.71 21.07
N GLY A 284 -6.61 4.06 21.47
CA GLY A 284 -7.71 3.72 20.57
C GLY A 284 -7.35 2.71 19.47
N HIS A 285 -6.27 1.95 19.64
CA HIS A 285 -5.83 0.90 18.73
C HIS A 285 -6.34 -0.47 19.17
N ILE A 286 -6.10 -1.48 18.34
CA ILE A 286 -6.50 -2.86 18.63
C ILE A 286 -5.74 -3.39 19.85
N GLU A 287 -6.46 -4.14 20.69
CA GLU A 287 -5.90 -4.66 21.92
C GLU A 287 -4.79 -5.69 21.67
N PRO A 288 -3.66 -5.59 22.39
CA PRO A 288 -2.60 -6.59 22.34
C PRO A 288 -3.11 -8.00 22.70
N VAL A 289 -2.61 -9.01 22.00
CA VAL A 289 -3.00 -10.41 22.24
C VAL A 289 -1.88 -11.13 22.98
N LEU A 290 -2.17 -11.56 24.21
CA LEU A 290 -1.27 -12.40 25.01
C LEU A 290 -1.52 -13.87 24.71
N ILE A 291 -0.43 -14.59 24.40
CA ILE A 291 -0.39 -16.04 24.30
C ILE A 291 0.46 -16.53 25.47
N SER A 292 -0.18 -17.18 26.45
CA SER A 292 0.46 -17.64 27.67
C SER A 292 -0.04 -19.02 28.03
N ARG A 293 0.87 -19.99 28.21
CA ARG A 293 0.56 -21.35 28.69
C ARG A 293 -0.56 -22.06 27.91
N GLY A 294 -0.64 -21.83 26.60
CA GLY A 294 -1.65 -22.41 25.72
C GLY A 294 -3.00 -21.67 25.68
N GLU A 295 -3.15 -20.63 26.49
CA GLU A 295 -4.28 -19.71 26.45
C GLU A 295 -3.97 -18.49 25.56
N VAL A 296 -5.01 -17.95 24.93
CA VAL A 296 -4.91 -16.73 24.10
C VAL A 296 -5.99 -15.75 24.53
N THR A 297 -5.56 -14.57 24.95
CA THR A 297 -6.39 -13.53 25.55
C THR A 297 -6.02 -12.16 25.00
N ALA A 298 -7.01 -11.35 24.63
CA ALA A 298 -6.80 -9.93 24.40
C ALA A 298 -6.61 -9.21 25.75
N LEU A 299 -5.62 -8.33 25.83
CA LEU A 299 -5.34 -7.50 27.00
C LEU A 299 -6.10 -6.18 26.85
N THR A 300 -7.32 -6.13 27.36
CA THR A 300 -8.18 -4.93 27.26
C THR A 300 -7.81 -3.91 28.33
N GLY A 301 -7.49 -2.70 27.90
CA GLY A 301 -7.16 -1.57 28.76
C GLY A 301 -8.34 -0.63 29.02
N PRO A 302 -8.13 0.41 29.83
CA PRO A 302 -9.00 1.58 29.86
C PRO A 302 -9.07 2.22 28.46
N PRO A 303 -10.25 2.71 28.03
CA PRO A 303 -10.36 3.41 26.76
C PRO A 303 -9.54 4.70 26.79
N ALA A 304 -8.90 5.03 25.67
CA ALA A 304 -8.27 6.33 25.46
C ALA A 304 -8.44 6.77 23.99
N LEU A 305 -8.35 8.08 23.76
CA LEU A 305 -8.42 8.63 22.42
C LEU A 305 -7.16 8.31 21.60
N PRO A 306 -7.30 8.20 20.27
CA PRO A 306 -6.16 8.21 19.35
C PRO A 306 -5.24 9.41 19.57
N LEU A 307 -3.95 9.22 19.29
CA LEU A 307 -2.99 10.30 19.31
C LEU A 307 -3.38 11.38 18.28
N GLY A 308 -3.22 12.65 18.63
CA GLY A 308 -3.63 13.82 17.85
C GLY A 308 -5.04 14.33 18.19
N LEU A 309 -5.82 13.56 18.97
CA LEU A 309 -7.15 13.94 19.43
C LEU A 309 -7.21 14.24 20.93
N GLY A 310 -6.06 14.32 21.62
CA GLY A 310 -5.99 14.50 23.06
C GLY A 310 -6.51 15.86 23.56
N THR A 311 -6.86 16.80 22.68
CA THR A 311 -7.52 18.07 23.06
C THR A 311 -9.04 17.95 23.17
N LEU A 312 -9.62 16.83 22.72
CA LEU A 312 -11.06 16.58 22.77
C LEU A 312 -11.51 15.97 24.11
N ASP A 313 -10.56 15.51 24.93
CA ASP A 313 -10.79 14.93 26.23
C ASP A 313 -9.71 15.40 27.21
N ASP A 314 -10.11 15.76 28.42
CA ASP A 314 -9.19 16.19 29.49
C ASP A 314 -8.58 14.97 30.22
N GLU A 315 -9.06 13.75 29.95
CA GLU A 315 -8.53 12.53 30.56
C GLU A 315 -7.23 12.07 29.89
N ASN A 316 -6.18 11.91 30.72
CA ASN A 316 -4.92 11.34 30.25
C ASN A 316 -5.04 9.83 30.06
N PRO A 317 -4.42 9.25 29.01
CA PRO A 317 -4.35 7.82 28.81
C PRO A 317 -3.80 7.08 30.04
N VAL A 318 -4.52 6.06 30.50
CA VAL A 318 -4.15 5.30 31.69
C VAL A 318 -3.35 4.07 31.27
N ALA A 319 -2.11 3.98 31.76
CA ALA A 319 -1.30 2.78 31.60
C ALA A 319 -1.86 1.62 32.44
N TYR A 320 -1.79 0.41 31.90
CA TYR A 320 -2.18 -0.81 32.61
C TYR A 320 -1.09 -1.87 32.47
N THR A 321 -1.00 -2.78 33.45
CA THR A 321 0.08 -3.76 33.52
C THR A 321 -0.43 -5.20 33.54
N HIS A 322 0.34 -6.09 32.94
CA HIS A 322 0.09 -7.53 32.96
C HIS A 322 1.38 -8.31 33.26
N PRO A 323 1.30 -9.44 33.99
CA PRO A 323 2.43 -10.36 34.10
C PRO A 323 2.90 -10.82 32.72
N PHE A 324 4.21 -10.78 32.49
CA PHE A 324 4.80 -11.16 31.22
C PHE A 324 6.14 -11.86 31.47
N THR A 325 6.08 -13.19 31.42
CA THR A 325 7.13 -14.09 31.88
C THR A 325 7.65 -14.96 30.74
N HIS A 326 8.73 -15.70 30.99
CA HIS A 326 9.29 -16.57 29.97
C HIS A 326 8.26 -17.60 29.47
N GLY A 327 8.22 -17.78 28.14
CA GLY A 327 7.20 -18.58 27.45
C GLY A 327 5.92 -17.83 27.10
N ASP A 328 5.78 -16.57 27.51
CA ASP A 328 4.69 -15.70 27.07
C ASP A 328 5.06 -14.99 25.76
N VAL A 329 4.09 -14.80 24.88
CA VAL A 329 4.22 -13.99 23.67
C VAL A 329 3.13 -12.95 23.61
N LEU A 330 3.52 -11.70 23.44
CA LEU A 330 2.63 -10.57 23.21
C LEU A 330 2.62 -10.24 21.72
N LEU A 331 1.46 -10.37 21.07
CA LEU A 331 1.25 -10.01 19.68
C LEU A 331 0.55 -8.64 19.61
N LEU A 332 1.16 -7.75 18.84
CA LEU A 332 0.65 -6.44 18.45
C LEU A 332 0.36 -6.49 16.94
N CYS A 333 -0.78 -5.96 16.51
CA CYS A 333 -1.15 -5.92 15.10
C CYS A 333 -2.01 -4.70 14.76
N THR A 334 -1.92 -4.25 13.51
CA THR A 334 -2.81 -3.24 12.93
C THR A 334 -4.12 -3.86 12.42
N ASP A 335 -5.05 -2.99 12.03
CA ASP A 335 -6.41 -3.36 11.66
C ASP A 335 -6.49 -4.16 10.36
N GLY A 336 -5.59 -3.93 9.41
CA GLY A 336 -5.56 -4.71 8.17
C GLY A 336 -5.41 -6.21 8.38
N LEU A 337 -4.91 -6.68 9.54
CA LEU A 337 -4.96 -8.09 9.91
C LEU A 337 -6.39 -8.55 10.19
N ILE A 338 -7.08 -7.89 11.12
CA ILE A 338 -8.40 -8.32 11.61
C ILE A 338 -9.51 -7.96 10.63
N GLU A 339 -9.32 -6.89 9.85
CA GLU A 339 -10.23 -6.43 8.81
C GLU A 339 -10.07 -7.18 7.50
N ALA A 340 -9.04 -8.02 7.35
CA ALA A 340 -8.88 -8.88 6.20
C ALA A 340 -10.12 -9.77 6.01
N ARG A 341 -10.67 -9.78 4.78
CA ARG A 341 -11.93 -10.46 4.46
C ARG A 341 -11.73 -11.70 3.62
N ASP A 342 -12.46 -12.75 3.94
CA ASP A 342 -12.60 -13.89 3.03
C ASP A 342 -13.50 -13.56 1.83
N GLN A 343 -13.66 -14.54 0.93
CA GLN A 343 -14.54 -14.44 -0.24
C GLN A 343 -16.02 -14.20 0.09
N ASN A 344 -16.45 -14.47 1.34
CA ASN A 344 -17.80 -14.24 1.82
C ASN A 344 -17.92 -12.90 2.58
N GLY A 345 -16.84 -12.12 2.67
CA GLY A 345 -16.79 -10.84 3.37
C GLY A 345 -16.58 -10.93 4.88
N SER A 346 -16.32 -12.12 5.42
CA SER A 346 -16.11 -12.34 6.87
C SER A 346 -14.71 -11.92 7.28
N PHE A 347 -14.60 -11.24 8.41
CA PHE A 347 -13.34 -10.79 9.01
C PHE A 347 -12.45 -11.94 9.49
N TYR A 348 -11.14 -11.68 9.62
CA TYR A 348 -10.17 -12.66 10.06
C TYR A 348 -10.35 -12.97 11.55
N PRO A 349 -10.71 -14.21 11.93
CA PRO A 349 -10.96 -14.58 13.33
C PRO A 349 -9.64 -14.84 14.08
N LEU A 350 -8.91 -13.76 14.39
CA LEU A 350 -7.55 -13.80 14.95
C LEU A 350 -7.45 -14.68 16.21
N LEU A 351 -8.27 -14.39 17.22
CA LEU A 351 -8.19 -15.09 18.50
C LEU A 351 -8.50 -16.58 18.34
N ASP A 352 -9.52 -16.94 17.58
CA ASP A 352 -9.91 -18.34 17.38
C ASP A 352 -8.84 -19.13 16.62
N ARG A 353 -8.20 -18.50 15.62
CA ARG A 353 -7.11 -19.12 14.85
C ARG A 353 -5.87 -19.32 15.69
N LEU A 354 -5.49 -18.34 16.51
CA LEU A 354 -4.37 -18.46 17.46
C LEU A 354 -4.66 -19.53 18.51
N ARG A 355 -5.86 -19.54 19.11
CA ARG A 355 -6.30 -20.58 20.06
C ARG A 355 -6.19 -21.96 19.44
N TYR A 356 -6.77 -22.15 18.25
CA TYR A 356 -6.70 -23.43 17.56
C TYR A 356 -5.26 -23.86 17.25
N ARG A 357 -4.39 -22.92 16.89
CA ARG A 357 -3.00 -23.20 16.52
C ARG A 357 -2.11 -23.55 17.71
N PHE A 358 -2.34 -22.95 18.88
CA PHE A 358 -1.46 -23.04 20.05
C PHE A 358 -2.06 -23.77 21.26
N ALA A 359 -3.35 -24.12 21.23
CA ALA A 359 -3.98 -24.93 22.28
C ALA A 359 -3.29 -26.29 22.46
N GLY A 360 -2.89 -26.60 23.69
CA GLY A 360 -2.28 -27.87 24.07
C GLY A 360 -0.91 -28.15 23.45
N ARG A 361 -0.22 -27.12 22.92
CA ARG A 361 1.13 -27.22 22.35
C ARG A 361 2.16 -26.53 23.26
N PRO A 362 3.46 -26.81 23.08
CA PRO A 362 4.52 -26.01 23.71
C PRO A 362 4.34 -24.52 23.40
N ALA A 363 4.72 -23.67 24.35
CA ALA A 363 4.66 -22.23 24.20
C ALA A 363 5.41 -21.79 22.93
N PRO A 364 4.77 -21.03 22.02
CA PRO A 364 5.44 -20.55 20.82
C PRO A 364 6.48 -19.48 21.16
N GLY A 365 7.49 -19.32 20.31
CA GLY A 365 8.29 -18.10 20.29
C GLY A 365 7.61 -17.00 19.44
N PRO A 366 8.06 -15.75 19.53
CA PRO A 366 7.55 -14.64 18.70
C PRO A 366 7.59 -14.94 17.19
N VAL A 367 8.67 -15.58 16.72
CA VAL A 367 8.83 -15.98 15.31
C VAL A 367 7.77 -16.98 14.88
N ASP A 368 7.42 -17.96 15.73
CA ASP A 368 6.42 -18.98 15.40
C ASP A 368 5.02 -18.36 15.19
N VAL A 369 4.70 -17.31 15.94
CA VAL A 369 3.44 -16.56 15.83
C VAL A 369 3.40 -15.78 14.51
N ILE A 370 4.45 -15.04 14.20
CA ILE A 370 4.56 -14.29 12.95
C ILE A 370 4.52 -15.22 11.73
N ASP A 371 5.25 -16.33 11.77
CA ASP A 371 5.28 -17.31 10.67
C ASP A 371 3.92 -17.97 10.43
N PHE A 372 3.21 -18.27 11.51
CA PHE A 372 1.84 -18.77 11.41
C PHE A 372 0.94 -17.75 10.70
N LEU A 373 0.92 -16.49 11.16
CA LEU A 373 0.06 -15.45 10.58
C LEU A 373 0.44 -15.13 9.13
N ASN A 374 1.73 -15.04 8.81
CA ASN A 374 2.21 -14.82 7.45
C ASN A 374 1.78 -15.94 6.48
N THR A 375 1.64 -17.16 6.98
CA THR A 375 1.20 -18.31 6.19
C THR A 375 -0.32 -18.44 6.12
N ASP A 376 -1.02 -18.11 7.21
CA ASP A 376 -2.45 -18.33 7.35
C ASP A 376 -3.29 -17.20 6.76
N LEU A 377 -2.81 -15.95 6.85
CA LEU A 377 -3.51 -14.79 6.34
C LEU A 377 -3.74 -14.85 4.80
N PRO A 378 -2.75 -15.19 3.94
CA PRO A 378 -2.98 -15.36 2.51
C PRO A 378 -3.88 -16.55 2.14
N ARG A 379 -4.15 -17.47 3.08
CA ARG A 379 -5.13 -18.54 2.88
C ARG A 379 -6.56 -18.07 3.16
N HIS A 380 -6.71 -17.05 4.01
CA HIS A 380 -7.99 -16.47 4.35
C HIS A 380 -8.43 -15.43 3.31
N THR A 381 -7.55 -14.50 2.94
CA THR A 381 -7.81 -13.48 1.92
C THR A 381 -6.86 -13.58 0.73
N ARG A 382 -7.37 -13.25 -0.46
CA ARG A 382 -6.57 -13.05 -1.68
C ARG A 382 -6.39 -11.57 -2.04
N VAL A 383 -7.16 -10.69 -1.42
CA VAL A 383 -7.16 -9.25 -1.67
C VAL A 383 -7.03 -8.55 -0.33
N PHE A 384 -5.94 -7.82 -0.15
CA PHE A 384 -5.77 -6.99 1.02
C PHE A 384 -6.26 -5.58 0.69
N HIS A 385 -7.05 -5.02 1.60
CA HIS A 385 -7.60 -3.67 1.45
C HIS A 385 -6.80 -2.63 2.24
N ASP A 386 -6.06 -3.10 3.24
CA ASP A 386 -5.14 -2.28 4.02
C ASP A 386 -3.83 -2.98 4.30
N ASP A 387 -2.85 -2.19 4.72
CA ASP A 387 -1.56 -2.66 5.19
C ASP A 387 -1.71 -3.51 6.45
N VAL A 388 -0.75 -4.40 6.66
CA VAL A 388 -0.72 -5.33 7.78
C VAL A 388 0.66 -5.25 8.43
N ALA A 389 0.73 -4.59 9.57
CA ALA A 389 1.87 -4.60 10.47
C ALA A 389 1.61 -5.53 11.65
N LEU A 390 2.59 -6.40 11.93
CA LEU A 390 2.60 -7.32 13.07
C LEU A 390 3.92 -7.15 13.83
N LEU A 391 3.85 -7.15 15.16
CA LEU A 391 5.00 -7.19 16.04
C LEU A 391 4.72 -8.18 17.18
N ALA A 392 5.51 -9.24 17.26
CA ALA A 392 5.45 -10.22 18.33
C ALA A 392 6.66 -10.07 19.24
N LEU A 393 6.43 -10.04 20.54
CA LEU A 393 7.43 -9.87 21.60
C LEU A 393 7.35 -11.04 22.57
N GLY A 394 8.47 -11.47 23.14
CA GLY A 394 8.51 -12.50 24.18
C GLY A 394 9.72 -12.33 25.09
N PRO A 395 9.63 -12.56 26.40
CA PRO A 395 10.78 -12.44 27.29
C PRO A 395 11.88 -13.43 26.94
N TYR A 396 13.09 -12.92 26.75
CA TYR A 396 14.27 -13.76 26.56
C TYR A 396 14.62 -14.43 27.89
N ASP A 397 14.86 -15.74 27.87
CA ASP A 397 15.40 -16.45 29.03
C ASP A 397 16.91 -16.26 29.08
N VAL A 398 17.43 -15.79 30.21
CA VAL A 398 18.89 -15.73 30.44
C VAL A 398 19.41 -17.11 30.91
N GLY A 399 18.56 -18.14 30.99
CA GLY A 399 18.90 -19.48 31.47
C GLY A 399 19.18 -20.54 30.39
N GLU A 400 20.38 -20.55 29.83
CA GLU A 400 21.39 -21.61 30.06
C GLU A 400 22.74 -21.19 29.43
N PRO A 401 23.87 -21.33 30.15
CA PRO A 401 25.21 -21.07 29.63
C PRO A 401 25.69 -22.07 28.56
#